data_AF-A0A654C4K9-F1
#
_entry.id   AF-A0A654C4K9-F1
#
_cell.length_a   1.000
_cell.length_b   1.000
_cell.length_c   1.000
_cell.angle_alpha   90.00
_cell.angle_beta   90.00
_cell.angle_gamma   90.00
#
_symmetry.space_group_name_H-M   'P 1'
#
loop_
_entity.id
_entity.type
_entity.pdbx_description
1 polymer ?
#
loop_
_entity_poly.entity_id
_entity_poly.type
_entity_poly.pdbx_seq_one_letter_code
_entity_poly.pdbx_strand_id
1 'polypeptide(L)'
;MRLLIIVISIIYSQASLACYSPRGGEEYDNLIKLEKISGNTYRATVPRQLEDLKDAEIMLAYSEHGTKGIPVYEPYETLKSSYTKKSASAEFKIDKNKPGKPYIVVMWWPKECCPCGIQANTKYIDIE
;
A
#
# COMPACT_ATOMS: atom_id res chain seq x y z
N MET A 1 -12.90 34.89 -30.35
CA MET A 1 -13.48 34.53 -29.04
C MET A 1 -13.78 33.03 -28.91
N ARG A 2 -14.53 32.40 -29.83
CA ARG A 2 -14.86 30.95 -29.77
C ARG A 2 -13.64 30.01 -29.78
N LEU A 3 -12.63 30.27 -30.61
CA LEU A 3 -11.41 29.45 -30.69
C LEU A 3 -10.57 29.49 -29.40
N LEU A 4 -10.53 30.65 -28.74
CA LEU A 4 -9.74 30.87 -27.53
C LEU A 4 -10.33 30.12 -26.33
N ILE A 5 -11.66 30.04 -26.26
CA ILE A 5 -12.39 29.24 -25.26
C ILE A 5 -12.09 27.74 -25.47
N ILE A 6 -12.08 27.27 -26.72
CA ILE A 6 -11.79 25.85 -27.02
C ILE A 6 -10.37 25.48 -26.60
N VAL A 7 -9.38 26.31 -26.92
CA VAL A 7 -7.97 26.07 -26.54
C VAL A 7 -7.81 26.08 -25.02
N ILE A 8 -8.42 27.03 -24.31
CA ILE A 8 -8.40 27.07 -22.84
C ILE A 8 -9.06 25.81 -22.26
N SER A 9 -10.21 25.38 -22.80
CA SER A 9 -10.93 24.18 -22.33
C SER A 9 -10.09 22.90 -22.45
N ILE A 10 -9.33 22.77 -23.54
CA ILE A 10 -8.46 21.59 -23.76
C ILE A 10 -7.30 21.60 -22.76
N ILE A 11 -6.70 22.76 -22.47
CA ILE A 11 -5.58 22.87 -21.52
C ILE A 11 -6.03 22.57 -20.08
N TYR A 12 -7.23 23.04 -19.68
CA TYR A 12 -7.77 22.73 -18.35
C TYR A 12 -8.19 21.27 -18.19
N SER A 13 -8.57 20.58 -19.27
CA SER A 13 -8.93 19.14 -19.21
C SER A 13 -7.75 18.21 -18.91
N GLN A 14 -6.51 18.64 -19.14
CA GLN A 14 -5.32 17.85 -18.79
C GLN A 14 -4.92 18.00 -17.32
N ALA A 15 -5.42 19.02 -16.62
CA ALA A 15 -5.19 19.23 -15.19
C ALA A 15 -6.14 18.40 -14.30
N SER A 16 -7.15 17.75 -14.88
CA SER A 16 -8.11 16.89 -14.18
C SER A 16 -7.79 15.39 -14.35
N LEU A 17 -6.51 15.01 -14.24
CA LEU A 17 -6.13 13.62 -13.98
C LEU A 17 -6.48 13.32 -12.52
N ALA A 18 -7.75 13.05 -12.25
CA ALA A 18 -8.15 12.44 -11.00
C ALA A 18 -7.44 11.08 -10.89
N CYS A 19 -6.58 10.90 -9.88
CA CYS A 19 -5.99 9.60 -9.59
C CYS A 19 -7.11 8.65 -9.12
N TYR A 20 -7.49 7.71 -9.98
CA TYR A 20 -8.51 6.70 -9.70
C TYR A 20 -7.97 5.45 -8.99
N SER A 21 -6.64 5.34 -8.84
CA SER A 21 -5.97 4.24 -8.14
C SER A 21 -4.69 4.73 -7.45
N PRO A 22 -4.23 4.02 -6.42
CA PRO A 22 -2.92 4.29 -5.84
C PRO A 22 -1.81 4.08 -6.88
N ARG A 23 -0.74 4.84 -6.73
CA ARG A 23 0.53 4.54 -7.40
C ARG A 23 1.13 3.29 -6.76
N GLY A 24 1.71 2.42 -7.56
CA GLY A 24 2.41 1.24 -7.08
C GLY A 24 3.49 0.84 -8.08
N GLY A 25 4.40 -0.01 -7.65
CA GLY A 25 5.58 -0.35 -8.44
C GLY A 25 6.68 -0.95 -7.57
N GLU A 26 7.66 -1.57 -8.24
CA GLU A 26 8.78 -2.22 -7.57
C GLU A 26 9.59 -1.24 -6.70
N GLU A 27 9.65 0.03 -7.09
CA GLU A 27 10.29 1.10 -6.32
C GLU A 27 9.67 1.29 -4.93
N TYR A 28 8.37 1.02 -4.78
CA TYR A 28 7.65 1.11 -3.51
C TYR A 28 7.64 -0.23 -2.78
N ASP A 29 7.49 -1.34 -3.51
CA ASP A 29 7.56 -2.70 -2.95
C ASP A 29 8.89 -2.92 -2.21
N ASN A 30 9.99 -2.42 -2.77
CA ASN A 30 11.33 -2.50 -2.18
C ASN A 30 11.51 -1.68 -0.89
N LEU A 31 10.55 -0.81 -0.52
CA LEU A 31 10.56 -0.09 0.75
C LEU A 31 10.14 -0.97 1.93
N ILE A 32 9.50 -2.11 1.65
CA ILE A 32 9.05 -3.04 2.69
C ILE A 32 10.20 -3.95 3.12
N LYS A 33 10.66 -3.74 4.35
CA LYS A 33 11.57 -4.67 5.01
C LYS A 33 10.77 -5.67 5.82
N LEU A 34 10.79 -6.92 5.38
CA LEU A 34 10.14 -8.02 6.08
C LEU A 34 11.21 -8.92 6.73
N GLU A 35 11.14 -9.07 8.04
CA GLU A 35 12.09 -9.85 8.84
C GLU A 35 11.34 -10.96 9.57
N LYS A 36 11.87 -12.18 9.53
CA LYS A 36 11.37 -13.30 10.34
C LYS A 36 11.98 -13.20 11.74
N ILE A 37 11.14 -13.12 12.77
CA ILE A 37 11.59 -13.05 14.18
C ILE A 37 11.78 -14.46 14.73
N SER A 38 10.73 -15.28 14.70
CA SER A 38 10.74 -16.65 15.23
C SER A 38 9.49 -17.40 14.80
N GLY A 39 9.64 -18.64 14.32
CA GLY A 39 8.53 -19.42 13.79
C GLY A 39 7.74 -18.63 12.74
N ASN A 40 6.42 -18.53 12.90
CA ASN A 40 5.54 -17.77 12.00
C ASN A 40 5.34 -16.30 12.43
N THR A 41 6.25 -15.77 13.25
CA THR A 41 6.23 -14.38 13.70
C THR A 41 7.20 -13.56 12.87
N TYR A 42 6.70 -12.44 12.34
CA TYR A 42 7.42 -11.56 11.43
C TYR A 42 7.28 -10.11 11.87
N ARG A 43 8.20 -9.27 11.37
CA ARG A 43 8.14 -7.81 11.49
C ARG A 43 8.20 -7.19 10.10
N ALA A 44 7.20 -6.39 9.76
CA ALA A 44 7.25 -5.50 8.62
C ALA A 44 7.69 -4.11 9.07
N THR A 45 8.65 -3.51 8.38
CA THR A 45 9.12 -2.13 8.61
C THR A 45 9.12 -1.36 7.30
N VAL A 46 8.57 -0.16 7.33
CA VAL A 46 8.46 0.75 6.19
C VAL A 46 8.78 2.19 6.57
N PRO A 47 9.07 3.08 5.60
CA PRO A 47 9.03 4.51 5.83
C PRO A 47 7.69 4.91 6.45
N ARG A 48 7.75 5.70 7.52
CA ARG A 48 6.54 6.16 8.22
C ARG A 48 5.60 6.89 7.27
N GLN A 49 6.16 7.74 6.44
CA GLN A 49 5.42 8.61 5.54
C GLN A 49 6.20 8.68 4.22
N LEU A 50 5.48 8.80 3.12
CA LEU A 50 6.05 9.15 1.81
C LEU A 50 5.44 10.46 1.36
N GLU A 51 6.27 11.34 0.80
CA GLU A 51 5.83 12.63 0.28
C GLU A 51 5.01 13.40 1.33
N ASP A 52 3.85 13.95 0.95
CA ASP A 52 2.90 14.60 1.87
C ASP A 52 1.68 13.72 2.22
N LEU A 53 1.85 12.40 2.17
CA LEU A 53 0.79 11.43 2.46
C LEU A 53 0.61 11.22 3.97
N LYS A 54 -0.38 10.45 4.40
CA LYS A 54 -0.55 10.05 5.80
C LYS A 54 0.52 9.04 6.22
N ASP A 55 0.57 8.77 7.51
CA ASP A 55 1.36 7.68 8.06
C ASP A 55 0.96 6.33 7.42
N ALA A 56 1.94 5.45 7.24
CA ALA A 56 1.78 4.16 6.59
C ALA A 56 0.80 3.27 7.34
N GLU A 57 -0.14 2.69 6.61
CA GLU A 57 -1.00 1.62 7.08
C GLU A 57 -0.43 0.28 6.59
N ILE A 58 -0.09 -0.61 7.53
CA ILE A 58 0.47 -1.93 7.23
C ILE A 58 -0.64 -2.97 7.42
N MET A 59 -0.88 -3.79 6.41
CA MET A 59 -1.91 -4.83 6.41
C MET A 59 -1.29 -6.20 6.09
N LEU A 60 -1.79 -7.24 6.73
CA LEU A 60 -1.53 -8.63 6.37
C LEU A 60 -2.72 -9.13 5.55
N ALA A 61 -2.49 -9.50 4.30
CA ALA A 61 -3.51 -10.00 3.38
C ALA A 61 -3.20 -11.45 2.97
N TYR A 62 -4.24 -12.17 2.53
CA TYR A 62 -4.14 -13.56 2.07
C TYR A 62 -4.78 -13.70 0.70
N SER A 63 -4.02 -14.19 -0.29
CA SER A 63 -4.49 -14.32 -1.68
C SER A 63 -4.12 -15.66 -2.31
N GLU A 64 -5.01 -16.17 -3.17
CA GLU A 64 -4.74 -17.30 -4.06
C GLU A 64 -4.35 -16.86 -5.49
N HIS A 65 -4.57 -15.60 -5.85
CA HIS A 65 -4.58 -15.12 -7.24
C HIS A 65 -3.48 -14.09 -7.57
N GLY A 66 -2.83 -13.49 -6.57
CA GLY A 66 -1.65 -12.66 -6.74
C GLY A 66 -1.38 -11.78 -5.51
N THR A 67 -0.25 -11.07 -5.48
CA THR A 67 0.06 -10.08 -4.43
C THR A 67 -0.15 -8.65 -4.90
N LYS A 68 -0.89 -8.44 -6.00
CA LYS A 68 -1.03 -7.15 -6.68
C LYS A 68 -2.41 -6.54 -6.43
N GLY A 69 -2.43 -5.26 -6.08
CA GLY A 69 -3.65 -4.47 -5.92
C GLY A 69 -4.15 -4.40 -4.48
N ILE A 70 -5.07 -3.47 -4.21
CA ILE A 70 -5.64 -3.28 -2.87
C ILE A 70 -6.45 -4.55 -2.54
N PRO A 71 -6.32 -5.13 -1.33
CA PRO A 71 -7.07 -6.32 -0.93
C PRO A 71 -8.54 -5.95 -0.64
N VAL A 72 -9.29 -5.53 -1.66
CA VAL A 72 -10.71 -5.13 -1.52
C VAL A 72 -11.61 -6.34 -1.33
N TYR A 73 -11.26 -7.47 -1.95
CA TYR A 73 -12.04 -8.71 -1.94
C TYR A 73 -11.31 -9.87 -1.23
N GLU A 74 -10.12 -9.62 -0.72
CA GLU A 74 -9.29 -10.63 -0.08
C GLU A 74 -9.34 -10.47 1.44
N PRO A 75 -9.25 -11.56 2.22
CA PRO A 75 -9.13 -11.46 3.66
C PRO A 75 -7.86 -10.70 4.02
N TYR A 76 -8.02 -9.56 4.71
CA TYR A 76 -6.92 -8.79 5.26
C TYR A 76 -7.19 -8.37 6.69
N GLU A 77 -6.12 -8.05 7.41
CA GLU A 77 -6.17 -7.39 8.71
C GLU A 77 -5.18 -6.22 8.75
N THR A 78 -5.64 -5.06 9.20
CA THR A 78 -4.75 -3.93 9.48
C THR A 78 -3.98 -4.22 10.75
N LEU A 79 -2.65 -4.20 10.65
CA LEU A 79 -1.76 -4.49 11.77
C LEU A 79 -1.59 -3.26 12.65
N LYS A 80 -1.43 -3.49 13.96
CA LYS A 80 -1.14 -2.40 14.90
C LYS A 80 0.32 -1.95 14.74
N SER A 81 0.52 -0.82 14.06
CA SER A 81 1.85 -0.25 13.86
C SER A 81 2.36 0.53 15.08
N SER A 82 3.65 0.36 15.39
CA SER A 82 4.45 1.26 16.21
C SER A 82 5.18 2.26 15.32
N TYR A 83 5.26 3.52 15.74
CA TYR A 83 5.84 4.60 14.93
C TYR A 83 7.07 5.21 15.60
N THR A 84 8.08 5.48 14.78
CA THR A 84 9.18 6.40 15.13
C THR A 84 9.01 7.70 14.34
N LYS A 85 10.00 8.60 14.38
CA LYS A 85 10.02 9.77 13.49
C LYS A 85 10.19 9.40 12.01
N LYS A 86 10.78 8.24 11.69
CA LYS A 86 11.17 7.86 10.31
C LYS A 86 10.49 6.60 9.80
N SER A 87 10.04 5.71 10.68
CA SER A 87 9.55 4.39 10.31
C SER A 87 8.22 4.07 10.98
N ALA A 88 7.42 3.25 10.29
CA ALA A 88 6.33 2.49 10.87
C ALA A 88 6.75 1.01 10.86
N SER A 89 6.47 0.30 11.94
CA SER A 89 6.73 -1.14 12.04
C SER A 89 5.57 -1.87 12.68
N ALA A 90 5.29 -3.08 12.23
CA ALA A 90 4.28 -3.94 12.83
C ALA A 90 4.84 -5.35 12.97
N GLU A 91 4.68 -5.93 14.16
CA GLU A 91 4.90 -7.35 14.39
C GLU A 91 3.59 -8.09 14.28
N PHE A 92 3.64 -9.26 13.64
CA PHE A 92 2.46 -10.07 13.41
C PHE A 92 2.83 -11.54 13.36
N LYS A 93 1.84 -12.38 13.63
CA LYS A 93 1.94 -13.83 13.51
C LYS A 93 1.03 -14.28 12.38
N ILE A 94 1.57 -15.09 11.47
CA ILE A 94 0.78 -15.67 10.40
C ILE A 94 0.02 -16.89 10.93
N ASP A 95 -1.30 -16.89 10.69
CA ASP A 95 -2.16 -18.04 10.95
C ASP A 95 -2.16 -18.97 9.73
N LYS A 96 -1.70 -20.21 9.93
CA LYS A 96 -1.64 -21.24 8.88
C LYS A 96 -3.02 -21.73 8.45
N ASN A 97 -4.06 -21.47 9.23
CA ASN A 97 -5.41 -21.95 8.93
C ASN A 97 -6.18 -21.01 7.99
N LYS A 98 -5.66 -19.81 7.70
CA LYS A 98 -6.32 -18.88 6.77
C LYS A 98 -6.08 -19.34 5.32
N PRO A 99 -7.12 -19.35 4.46
CA PRO A 99 -6.98 -19.71 3.06
C PRO A 99 -6.17 -18.65 2.30
N GLY A 100 -5.41 -19.08 1.30
CA GLY A 100 -4.53 -18.22 0.52
C GLY A 100 -3.11 -18.08 1.08
N LYS A 101 -2.23 -17.47 0.29
CA LYS A 101 -0.85 -17.20 0.67
C LYS A 101 -0.74 -15.81 1.30
N PRO A 102 -0.08 -15.69 2.46
CA PRO A 102 0.06 -14.42 3.14
C PRO A 102 1.02 -13.49 2.40
N TYR A 103 0.76 -12.20 2.44
CA TYR A 103 1.66 -11.15 1.99
C TYR A 103 1.35 -9.84 2.72
N ILE A 104 2.31 -8.90 2.70
CA ILE A 104 2.10 -7.58 3.30
C ILE A 104 1.69 -6.60 2.22
N VAL A 105 0.66 -5.81 2.55
CA VAL A 105 0.22 -4.64 1.80
C VAL A 105 0.48 -3.42 2.65
N VAL A 106 1.03 -2.37 2.04
CA VAL A 106 1.26 -1.09 2.71
C VAL A 106 0.61 0.02 1.91
N MET A 107 -0.15 0.87 2.61
CA MET A 107 -0.81 2.03 2.02
C MET A 107 -0.33 3.32 2.68
N TRP A 108 0.11 4.27 1.85
CA TRP A 108 0.26 5.67 2.24
C TRP A 108 -0.88 6.46 1.61
N TRP A 109 -1.92 6.73 2.39
CA TRP A 109 -3.13 7.42 1.91
C TRP A 109 -2.92 8.92 1.77
N PRO A 110 -3.59 9.61 0.83
CA PRO A 110 -3.58 11.06 0.82
C PRO A 110 -4.24 11.63 2.08
N LYS A 111 -3.84 12.85 2.45
CA LYS A 111 -4.41 13.57 3.60
C LYS A 111 -5.89 13.86 3.40
N GLU A 112 -6.23 14.28 2.17
CA GLU A 112 -7.58 14.59 1.71
C GLU A 112 -8.07 13.51 0.73
N CYS A 113 -9.32 13.64 0.27
CA CYS A 113 -10.05 12.67 -0.54
C CYS A 113 -9.22 11.91 -1.59
N CYS A 114 -9.72 10.68 -1.86
CA CYS A 114 -9.58 9.93 -3.10
C CYS A 114 -8.40 8.92 -3.08
N PRO A 115 -8.36 7.88 -3.95
CA PRO A 115 -7.42 6.76 -3.81
C PRO A 115 -6.00 7.08 -4.29
N CYS A 116 -5.59 8.35 -4.29
CA CYS A 116 -4.33 8.87 -4.84
C CYS A 116 -3.09 8.53 -3.99
N GLY A 117 -3.16 7.49 -3.18
CA GLY A 117 -2.09 7.08 -2.29
C GLY A 117 -0.95 6.37 -3.02
N ILE A 118 -0.03 5.85 -2.23
CA ILE A 118 0.97 4.88 -2.69
C ILE A 118 0.63 3.53 -2.07
N GLN A 119 0.67 2.50 -2.89
CA GLN A 119 0.57 1.12 -2.49
C GLN A 119 1.90 0.40 -2.73
N ALA A 120 2.32 -0.39 -1.75
CA ALA A 120 3.41 -1.34 -1.88
C ALA A 120 2.98 -2.72 -1.39
N ASN A 121 3.58 -3.77 -1.95
CA ASN A 121 3.30 -5.15 -1.62
C ASN A 121 4.58 -5.97 -1.51
N THR A 122 4.60 -6.96 -0.63
CA THR A 122 5.63 -8.00 -0.69
C THR A 122 5.26 -9.06 -1.71
N LYS A 123 6.22 -9.93 -2.04
CA LYS A 123 5.91 -11.28 -2.53
C LYS A 123 5.18 -12.07 -1.43
N TYR A 124 4.68 -13.25 -1.78
CA TYR A 124 4.15 -14.18 -0.78
C TYR A 124 5.21 -14.51 0.27
N ILE A 125 4.76 -14.63 1.51
CA ILE A 125 5.59 -15.05 2.63
C ILE A 125 5.52 -16.57 2.70
N ASP A 126 6.66 -17.21 2.52
CA ASP A 126 6.76 -18.66 2.68
C ASP A 126 6.68 -19.01 4.17
N ILE A 127 5.66 -19.78 4.54
CA ILE A 127 5.45 -20.26 5.91
C ILE A 127 6.04 -21.67 6.01
N GLU A 128 6.88 -21.91 7.02
CA GLU A 128 7.31 -23.25 7.44
C GLU A 128 6.23 -23.92 8.28
#